data_AF-A0A0P7B5Q7-F1
#
_entry.id   AF-A0A0P7B5Q7-F1
#
_cell.length_a   1.000
_cell.length_b   1.000
_cell.length_c   1.000
_cell.angle_alpha   90.00
_cell.angle_beta   90.00
_cell.angle_gamma   90.00
#
_symmetry.space_group_name_H-M   'P 1'
#
loop_
_entity.id
_entity.type
_entity.pdbx_description
1 polymer ?
#
loop_
_entity_poly.entity_id
_entity_poly.type
_entity_poly.pdbx_seq_one_letter_code
_entity_poly.pdbx_strand_id
1 'polypeptide(L)'
;MSYHKIISDIDVITIEYAGSDRLWQQLGDIFMGTPLARIQGISPDGFREWNEQRETHRMWRLFFYSAETKTLIIKFPSESHEILHHRIYGKLSFCLINNGLQRQARGMGATTHFMRQNGRLIAAGEGDSSLVVVPVSRKNRFPSVVVETGWPQFMPAVRAKVHWWFDVSQGAVRIVLLAILSDNLRNITVEKWKLSGQGNPRPGATTTRASSASLTIPVLQETVVITRAAKRKNTPAAYQVTGAPLRLEFEDVFLQTPVASQTSIVLDDEFFQLCDWMVSDAE
;
A
#
# COMPACT_ATOMS: atom_id res chain seq x y z
N MET A 1 -5.10 -20.27 -1.03
CA MET A 1 -3.87 -20.17 -1.85
C MET A 1 -2.98 -19.12 -1.20
N SER A 2 -1.69 -19.39 -1.00
CA SER A 2 -0.76 -18.43 -0.35
C SER A 2 -0.66 -17.12 -1.15
N TYR A 3 -0.52 -15.97 -0.48
CA TYR A 3 -0.31 -14.69 -1.16
C TYR A 3 0.96 -14.71 -2.04
N HIS A 4 1.97 -15.50 -1.67
CA HIS A 4 3.17 -15.72 -2.49
C HIS A 4 2.81 -16.19 -3.89
N LYS A 5 1.92 -17.18 -3.99
CA LYS A 5 1.51 -17.73 -5.28
C LYS A 5 0.59 -16.78 -6.04
N ILE A 6 -0.37 -16.15 -5.35
CA ILE A 6 -1.30 -15.19 -5.99
C ILE A 6 -0.54 -14.01 -6.60
N ILE A 7 0.47 -13.49 -5.90
CA ILE A 7 1.26 -12.36 -6.38
C ILE A 7 2.20 -12.78 -7.52
N SER A 8 2.79 -13.98 -7.45
CA SER A 8 3.75 -14.45 -8.47
C SER A 8 3.10 -14.97 -9.76
N ASP A 9 1.84 -15.39 -9.71
CA ASP A 9 1.10 -15.95 -10.84
C ASP A 9 0.38 -14.88 -11.68
N ILE A 10 0.68 -13.58 -11.47
CA ILE A 10 0.11 -12.50 -12.31
C ILE A 10 0.54 -12.63 -13.78
N ASP A 11 -0.37 -12.25 -14.67
CA ASP A 11 -0.12 -12.22 -16.11
C ASP A 11 0.60 -10.93 -16.50
N VAL A 12 1.92 -11.01 -16.61
CA VAL A 12 2.83 -9.90 -16.93
C VAL A 12 4.02 -10.38 -17.73
N ILE A 13 4.75 -9.45 -18.33
CA ILE A 13 6.05 -9.72 -18.98
C ILE A 13 6.96 -10.45 -17.99
N THR A 14 7.52 -11.57 -18.43
CA THR A 14 8.39 -12.42 -17.62
C THR A 14 9.81 -12.41 -18.16
N ILE A 15 10.77 -12.17 -17.27
CA ILE A 15 12.21 -12.18 -17.53
C ILE A 15 12.84 -13.27 -16.67
N GLU A 16 13.61 -14.16 -17.29
CA GLU A 16 14.39 -15.15 -16.54
C GLU A 16 15.63 -14.49 -15.93
N TYR A 17 15.83 -14.69 -14.63
CA TYR A 17 16.97 -14.13 -13.92
C TYR A 17 18.27 -14.79 -14.38
N ALA A 18 19.20 -13.97 -14.86
CA ALA A 18 20.51 -14.41 -15.35
C ALA A 18 21.67 -13.61 -14.72
N GLY A 19 21.44 -13.05 -13.53
CA GLY A 19 22.37 -12.16 -12.82
C GLY A 19 21.92 -10.69 -12.84
N SER A 20 22.35 -9.94 -11.83
CA SER A 20 21.90 -8.55 -11.61
C SER A 20 22.23 -7.64 -12.78
N ASP A 21 23.46 -7.67 -13.30
CA ASP A 21 23.88 -6.81 -14.43
C ASP A 21 23.03 -7.01 -15.70
N ARG A 22 22.73 -8.27 -16.03
CA ARG A 22 21.89 -8.60 -17.20
C ARG A 22 20.44 -8.18 -16.97
N LEU A 23 19.94 -8.33 -15.75
CA LEU A 23 18.61 -7.87 -15.38
C LEU A 23 18.47 -6.35 -15.58
N TRP A 24 19.48 -5.55 -15.23
CA TRP A 24 19.47 -4.10 -15.46
C TRP A 24 19.30 -3.74 -16.95
N GLN A 25 20.01 -4.43 -17.84
CA GLN A 25 19.88 -4.21 -19.28
C GLN A 25 18.45 -4.54 -19.76
N GLN A 26 17.95 -5.71 -19.38
CA GLN A 26 16.62 -6.17 -19.79
C GLN A 26 15.49 -5.28 -19.26
N LEU A 27 15.66 -4.71 -18.06
CA LEU A 27 14.70 -3.76 -17.50
C LEU A 27 14.73 -2.39 -18.20
N GLY A 28 15.89 -1.98 -18.74
CA GLY A 28 16.00 -0.79 -19.58
C GLY A 28 15.24 -0.92 -20.91
N ASP A 29 15.06 -2.14 -21.41
CA ASP A 29 14.34 -2.43 -22.66
C ASP A 29 12.82 -2.56 -22.47
N ILE A 30 12.32 -2.52 -21.23
CA ILE A 30 10.88 -2.61 -20.97
C ILE A 30 10.19 -1.32 -21.43
N PHE A 31 9.10 -1.50 -22.18
CA PHE A 31 8.31 -0.41 -22.73
C PHE A 31 7.74 0.52 -21.65
N MET A 32 7.85 1.84 -21.89
CA MET A 32 7.22 2.87 -21.06
C MET A 32 5.72 2.65 -20.97
N GLY A 33 5.20 2.42 -19.75
CA GLY A 33 3.78 2.14 -19.52
C GLY A 33 3.49 0.69 -19.12
N THR A 34 4.50 -0.19 -19.07
CA THR A 34 4.38 -1.52 -18.46
C THR A 34 4.19 -1.39 -16.95
N PRO A 35 3.04 -1.72 -16.34
CA PRO A 35 2.78 -1.44 -14.92
C PRO A 35 3.59 -2.34 -13.96
N LEU A 36 3.71 -3.62 -14.30
CA LEU A 36 4.41 -4.64 -13.52
C LEU A 36 5.21 -5.56 -14.47
N ALA A 37 6.36 -6.05 -14.00
CA ALA A 37 7.11 -7.12 -14.66
C ALA A 37 7.53 -8.18 -13.64
N ARG A 38 7.60 -9.43 -14.10
CA ARG A 38 7.99 -10.60 -13.30
C ARG A 38 9.40 -11.03 -13.67
N ILE A 39 10.25 -11.15 -12.65
CA ILE A 39 11.56 -11.77 -12.75
C ILE A 39 11.49 -13.15 -12.11
N GLN A 40 11.74 -14.19 -12.90
CA GLN A 40 11.61 -15.58 -12.49
C GLN A 40 12.98 -16.21 -12.22
N GLY A 41 13.05 -17.11 -11.23
CA GLY A 41 14.28 -17.85 -10.91
C GLY A 41 15.27 -17.10 -10.01
N ILE A 42 14.93 -15.91 -9.52
CA ILE A 42 15.82 -15.12 -8.66
C ILE A 42 15.96 -15.71 -7.25
N SER A 43 17.20 -15.91 -6.81
CA SER A 43 17.52 -16.45 -5.48
C SER A 43 17.47 -15.35 -4.40
N PRO A 44 17.45 -15.69 -3.09
CA PRO A 44 17.54 -14.69 -2.02
C PRO A 44 18.79 -13.81 -2.09
N ASP A 45 19.92 -14.37 -2.55
CA ASP A 45 21.17 -13.61 -2.70
C ASP A 45 21.14 -12.73 -3.94
N GLY A 46 20.58 -13.21 -5.06
CA GLY A 46 20.35 -12.39 -6.25
C GLY A 46 19.38 -11.23 -5.99
N PHE A 47 18.31 -11.48 -5.23
CA PHE A 47 17.41 -10.40 -4.80
C PHE A 47 18.13 -9.37 -3.92
N ARG A 48 19.00 -9.82 -3.00
CA ARG A 48 19.75 -8.90 -2.14
C ARG A 48 20.68 -8.02 -2.97
N GLU A 49 21.43 -8.62 -3.88
CA GLU A 49 22.33 -7.92 -4.80
C GLU A 49 21.56 -6.88 -5.63
N TRP A 50 20.46 -7.29 -6.29
CA TRP A 50 19.60 -6.36 -7.03
C TRP A 50 19.05 -5.24 -6.15
N ASN A 51 18.61 -5.56 -4.93
CA ASN A 51 18.02 -4.60 -4.01
C ASN A 51 19.05 -3.58 -3.49
N GLU A 52 20.31 -3.98 -3.31
CA GLU A 52 21.40 -3.06 -2.94
C GLU A 52 21.76 -2.16 -4.13
N GLN A 53 21.86 -2.71 -5.34
CA GLN A 53 22.19 -1.94 -6.54
C GLN A 53 21.12 -0.90 -6.88
N ARG A 54 19.83 -1.22 -6.73
CA ARG A 54 18.73 -0.31 -7.07
C ARG A 54 18.62 0.90 -6.16
N GLU A 55 19.24 0.91 -4.97
CA GLU A 55 19.18 2.10 -4.10
C GLU A 55 19.77 3.35 -4.79
N THR A 56 20.66 3.13 -5.76
CA THR A 56 21.25 4.18 -6.61
C THR A 56 20.41 4.54 -7.84
N HIS A 57 19.40 3.73 -8.19
CA HIS A 57 18.59 3.86 -9.41
C HIS A 57 17.10 3.82 -9.08
N ARG A 58 16.48 5.00 -8.95
CA ARG A 58 15.10 5.14 -8.45
C ARG A 58 13.98 4.94 -9.48
N MET A 59 14.30 4.48 -10.70
CA MET A 59 13.29 4.33 -11.76
C MET A 59 12.34 3.14 -11.52
N TRP A 60 12.77 2.12 -10.77
CA TRP A 60 12.00 0.88 -10.60
C TRP A 60 11.72 0.60 -9.12
N ARG A 61 10.47 0.27 -8.80
CA ARG A 61 10.02 0.00 -7.43
C ARG A 61 9.89 -1.49 -7.18
N LEU A 62 10.19 -1.92 -5.96
CA LEU A 62 9.93 -3.29 -5.55
C LEU A 62 8.43 -3.42 -5.27
N PHE A 63 7.71 -4.20 -6.08
CA PHE A 63 6.35 -4.56 -5.72
C PHE A 63 6.36 -5.65 -4.65
N PHE A 64 7.01 -6.78 -4.96
CA PHE A 64 7.06 -7.94 -4.08
C PHE A 64 8.21 -8.89 -4.47
N TYR A 65 8.85 -9.50 -3.49
CA TYR A 65 9.76 -10.62 -3.69
C TYR A 65 9.29 -11.82 -2.87
N SER A 66 9.41 -13.01 -3.45
CA SER A 66 9.03 -14.28 -2.87
C SER A 66 10.16 -15.29 -3.03
N ALA A 67 10.76 -15.72 -1.91
CA ALA A 67 11.74 -16.79 -1.92
C ALA A 67 11.12 -18.16 -2.21
N GLU A 68 9.85 -18.35 -1.82
CA GLU A 68 9.07 -19.59 -2.08
C GLU A 68 8.94 -19.87 -3.58
N THR A 69 8.56 -18.85 -4.36
CA THR A 69 8.34 -18.97 -5.80
C THR A 69 9.55 -18.56 -6.63
N LYS A 70 10.62 -18.07 -5.98
CA LYS A 70 11.80 -17.48 -6.62
C LYS A 70 11.43 -16.38 -7.62
N THR A 71 10.57 -15.47 -7.16
CA THR A 71 9.96 -14.45 -8.02
C THR A 71 10.19 -13.07 -7.42
N LEU A 72 10.61 -12.14 -8.27
CA LEU A 72 10.63 -10.71 -7.98
C LEU A 72 9.65 -10.02 -8.92
N ILE A 73 8.69 -9.29 -8.37
CA ILE A 73 7.79 -8.43 -9.13
C ILE A 73 8.29 -6.98 -8.98
N ILE A 74 8.52 -6.35 -10.12
CA ILE A 74 8.96 -4.96 -10.24
C ILE A 74 7.77 -4.12 -10.67
N LYS A 75 7.60 -2.96 -10.04
CA LYS A 75 6.58 -1.97 -10.37
C LYS A 75 7.20 -0.78 -11.09
N PHE A 76 6.53 -0.36 -12.15
CA PHE A 76 6.81 0.88 -12.87
C PHE A 76 5.61 1.80 -12.64
N PRO A 77 5.72 2.72 -11.67
CA PRO A 77 4.60 3.59 -11.34
C PRO A 77 4.33 4.55 -12.50
N SER A 78 3.06 4.74 -12.86
CA SER A 78 2.67 5.84 -13.73
C SER A 78 2.55 7.13 -12.93
N GLU A 79 2.66 8.28 -13.59
CA GLU A 79 2.46 9.59 -12.97
C GLU A 79 1.14 9.67 -12.19
N SER A 80 0.06 9.14 -12.78
CA SER A 80 -1.25 9.06 -12.15
C SER A 80 -1.25 8.30 -10.83
N HIS A 81 -0.51 7.19 -10.76
CA HIS A 81 -0.38 6.41 -9.53
C HIS A 81 0.45 7.16 -8.49
N GLU A 82 1.56 7.78 -8.91
CA GLU A 82 2.40 8.63 -8.04
C GLU A 82 1.60 9.77 -7.43
N ILE A 83 0.81 10.49 -8.24
CA ILE A 83 -0.06 11.58 -7.77
C ILE A 83 -1.09 11.05 -6.76
N LEU A 84 -1.73 9.93 -7.06
CA LEU A 84 -2.80 9.37 -6.24
C LEU A 84 -2.34 8.99 -4.83
N HIS A 85 -1.26 8.21 -4.69
CA HIS A 85 -0.80 7.84 -3.35
C HIS A 85 -0.21 9.04 -2.60
N HIS A 86 0.47 9.97 -3.28
CA HIS A 86 0.99 11.18 -2.64
C HIS A 86 -0.12 12.09 -2.12
N ARG A 87 -1.27 12.16 -2.80
CA ARG A 87 -2.44 12.91 -2.33
C ARG A 87 -3.04 12.33 -1.05
N ILE A 88 -3.25 11.02 -1.03
CA ILE A 88 -3.71 10.30 0.17
C ILE A 88 -2.73 10.54 1.32
N TYR A 89 -1.44 10.34 1.07
CA TYR A 89 -0.40 10.56 2.07
C TYR A 89 -0.27 12.03 2.50
N GLY A 90 -0.50 12.99 1.60
CA GLY A 90 -0.53 14.42 1.89
C GLY A 90 -1.64 14.78 2.89
N LYS A 91 -2.82 14.18 2.75
CA LYS A 91 -3.91 14.33 3.74
C LYS A 91 -3.54 13.71 5.09
N LEU A 92 -2.88 12.55 5.11
CA LEU A 92 -2.35 11.97 6.36
C LEU A 92 -1.38 12.94 7.05
N SER A 93 -0.46 13.50 6.28
CA SER A 93 0.57 14.44 6.77
C SER A 93 -0.05 15.76 7.25
N PHE A 94 -1.07 16.28 6.57
CA PHE A 94 -1.80 17.47 7.01
C PHE A 94 -2.51 17.22 8.35
N CYS A 95 -3.22 16.10 8.48
CA CYS A 95 -3.89 15.74 9.72
C CYS A 95 -2.91 15.45 10.86
N LEU A 96 -1.73 14.90 10.57
CA LEU A 96 -0.65 14.75 11.55
C LEU A 96 -0.26 16.11 12.16
N ILE A 97 -0.08 17.14 11.32
CA ILE A 97 0.26 18.50 11.76
C ILE A 97 -0.87 19.12 12.56
N ASN A 98 -2.12 19.01 12.09
CA ASN A 98 -3.28 19.56 12.79
C ASN A 98 -3.51 18.92 14.17
N ASN A 99 -3.13 17.66 14.34
CA ASN A 99 -3.17 16.96 15.62
C ASN A 99 -1.96 17.29 16.54
N GLY A 100 -1.01 18.12 16.10
CA GLY A 100 0.20 18.45 16.87
C GLY A 100 1.19 17.28 16.99
N LEU A 101 1.12 16.31 16.06
CA LEU A 101 1.85 15.05 16.12
C LEU A 101 3.06 15.01 15.17
N GLN A 102 3.48 16.15 14.59
CA GLN A 102 4.57 16.23 13.62
C GLN A 102 5.94 15.74 14.13
N ARG A 103 6.11 15.60 15.45
CA ARG A 103 7.32 15.01 16.08
C ARG A 103 7.14 13.54 16.49
N GLN A 104 5.93 13.00 16.36
CA GLN A 104 5.52 11.68 16.85
C GLN A 104 5.18 10.71 15.72
N ALA A 105 5.06 11.16 14.47
CA ALA A 105 5.04 10.26 13.33
C ALA A 105 5.67 10.93 12.09
N ARG A 106 6.04 10.11 11.11
CA ARG A 106 6.63 10.56 9.84
C ARG A 106 6.40 9.55 8.72
N GLY A 107 6.66 9.97 7.49
CA GLY A 107 6.64 9.08 6.33
C GLY A 107 7.84 8.14 6.28
N MET A 108 7.64 6.94 5.73
CA MET A 108 8.75 6.03 5.40
C MET A 108 9.00 5.91 3.88
N GLY A 109 8.13 6.50 3.04
CA GLY A 109 8.22 6.39 1.59
C GLY A 109 8.34 4.94 1.12
N ALA A 110 9.09 4.70 0.03
CA ALA A 110 9.39 3.38 -0.52
C ALA A 110 10.47 2.63 0.29
N THR A 111 10.27 2.48 1.61
CA THR A 111 11.15 1.64 2.44
C THR A 111 10.86 0.16 2.17
N THR A 112 11.89 -0.64 1.95
CA THR A 112 11.75 -2.11 1.86
C THR A 112 11.54 -2.75 3.22
N HIS A 113 10.48 -3.55 3.32
CA HIS A 113 10.20 -4.38 4.47
C HIS A 113 10.48 -5.84 4.14
N PHE A 114 11.10 -6.55 5.08
CA PHE A 114 11.57 -7.92 4.90
C PHE A 114 10.85 -8.86 5.87
N MET A 115 10.28 -9.93 5.32
CA MET A 115 9.82 -11.08 6.08
C MET A 115 10.97 -12.07 6.24
N ARG A 116 11.31 -12.40 7.50
CA ARG A 116 12.33 -13.40 7.81
C ARG A 116 11.79 -14.48 8.71
N GLN A 117 12.16 -15.72 8.42
CA GLN A 117 11.89 -16.88 9.27
C GLN A 117 13.21 -17.56 9.59
N ASN A 118 13.54 -17.73 10.87
CA ASN A 118 14.80 -18.32 11.34
C ASN A 118 16.04 -17.67 10.67
N GLY A 119 16.03 -16.33 10.55
CA GLY A 119 17.10 -15.54 9.92
C GLY A 119 17.10 -15.51 8.39
N ARG A 120 16.39 -16.43 7.72
CA ARG A 120 16.32 -16.53 6.26
C ARG A 120 15.27 -15.58 5.69
N LEU A 121 15.57 -14.97 4.56
CA LEU A 121 14.64 -14.11 3.82
C LEU A 121 13.55 -14.98 3.16
N ILE A 122 12.29 -14.66 3.43
CA ILE A 122 11.11 -15.35 2.89
C ILE A 122 10.39 -14.50 1.85
N ALA A 123 10.20 -13.22 2.15
CA ALA A 123 9.58 -12.25 1.26
C ALA A 123 10.09 -10.84 1.55
N ALA A 124 9.90 -9.94 0.58
CA ALA A 124 10.11 -8.51 0.77
C ALA A 124 9.11 -7.71 -0.06
N GLY A 125 8.85 -6.46 0.33
CA GLY A 125 7.94 -5.57 -0.39
C GLY A 125 8.06 -4.13 0.07
N GLU A 126 7.51 -3.22 -0.73
CA GLU A 126 7.47 -1.76 -0.47
C GLU A 126 6.05 -1.26 -0.60
N GLY A 127 5.67 -0.30 0.25
CA GLY A 127 4.43 0.46 0.06
C GLY A 127 4.73 1.66 -0.81
N ASP A 128 3.73 2.19 -1.52
CA ASP A 128 3.91 3.42 -2.28
C ASP A 128 4.04 4.63 -1.33
N SER A 129 3.30 4.60 -0.22
CA SER A 129 3.48 5.54 0.89
C SER A 129 3.12 4.87 2.21
N SER A 130 3.67 5.38 3.30
CA SER A 130 3.39 4.82 4.62
C SER A 130 3.70 5.81 5.73
N LEU A 131 2.99 5.69 6.84
CA LEU A 131 3.15 6.50 8.04
C LEU A 131 3.59 5.62 9.21
N VAL A 132 4.67 6.02 9.88
CA VAL A 132 5.18 5.34 11.07
C VAL A 132 5.15 6.25 12.28
N VAL A 133 4.75 5.70 13.44
CA VAL A 133 4.82 6.37 14.74
C VAL A 133 6.23 6.22 15.33
N VAL A 134 6.78 7.32 15.86
CA VAL A 134 8.12 7.38 16.45
C VAL A 134 8.06 7.48 17.98
N PRO A 135 9.07 6.96 18.71
CA PRO A 135 10.29 6.32 18.22
C PRO A 135 10.03 4.93 17.64
N VAL A 136 10.63 4.67 16.47
CA VAL A 136 10.59 3.34 15.86
C VAL A 136 11.52 2.43 16.67
N SER A 137 10.97 1.41 17.32
CA SER A 137 11.81 0.44 18.02
C SER A 137 12.61 -0.38 17.00
N ARG A 138 13.83 -0.82 17.36
CA ARG A 138 14.61 -1.73 16.49
C ARG A 138 13.85 -3.03 16.15
N LYS A 139 12.90 -3.44 17.02
CA LYS A 139 12.10 -4.65 16.90
C LYS A 139 10.83 -4.48 16.05
N ASN A 140 10.34 -3.24 15.90
CA ASN A 140 9.13 -2.95 15.13
C ASN A 140 9.37 -1.75 14.21
N ARG A 141 9.83 -2.02 12.98
CA ARG A 141 10.10 -1.03 11.93
C ARG A 141 8.94 -0.84 10.96
N PHE A 142 7.76 -1.37 11.28
CA PHE A 142 6.61 -1.31 10.38
C PHE A 142 5.80 -0.02 10.60
N PRO A 143 5.24 0.54 9.52
CA PRO A 143 4.29 1.65 9.62
C PRO A 143 2.98 1.19 10.28
N SER A 144 2.23 2.14 10.83
CA SER A 144 0.84 1.91 11.28
C SER A 144 -0.15 1.97 10.12
N VAL A 145 0.14 2.79 9.11
CA VAL A 145 -0.68 2.95 7.90
C VAL A 145 0.19 2.74 6.66
N VAL A 146 -0.29 1.90 5.74
CA VAL A 146 0.29 1.72 4.40
C VAL A 146 -0.70 2.21 3.35
N VAL A 147 -0.21 2.88 2.32
CA VAL A 147 -0.95 3.23 1.10
C VAL A 147 -0.35 2.43 -0.05
N GLU A 148 -1.19 1.69 -0.74
CA GLU A 148 -0.89 0.93 -1.96
C GLU A 148 -1.74 1.49 -3.09
N THR A 149 -1.14 1.57 -4.27
CA THR A 149 -1.81 1.85 -5.53
C THR A 149 -1.64 0.70 -6.48
N GLY A 150 -2.66 0.46 -7.28
CA GLY A 150 -2.60 -0.58 -8.29
C GLY A 150 -3.64 -0.42 -9.38
N TRP A 151 -3.62 -1.38 -10.28
CA TRP A 151 -4.48 -1.41 -11.45
C TRP A 151 -5.58 -2.48 -11.29
N PRO A 152 -6.78 -2.27 -11.87
CA PRO A 152 -7.89 -3.21 -11.80
C PRO A 152 -7.51 -4.64 -12.19
N GLN A 153 -6.72 -4.81 -13.25
CA GLN A 153 -6.29 -6.11 -13.77
C GLN A 153 -5.39 -6.89 -12.79
N PHE A 154 -4.72 -6.22 -11.84
CA PHE A 154 -3.88 -6.87 -10.83
C PHE A 154 -4.52 -6.91 -9.45
N MET A 155 -5.81 -6.58 -9.33
CA MET A 155 -6.50 -6.54 -8.03
C MET A 155 -6.28 -7.78 -7.16
N PRO A 156 -6.33 -9.04 -7.68
CA PRO A 156 -6.05 -10.21 -6.85
C PRO A 156 -4.67 -10.16 -6.19
N ALA A 157 -3.63 -9.74 -6.92
CA ALA A 157 -2.27 -9.63 -6.40
C ALA A 157 -2.10 -8.45 -5.45
N VAL A 158 -2.69 -7.30 -5.74
CA VAL A 158 -2.58 -6.14 -4.85
C VAL A 158 -3.34 -6.38 -3.53
N ARG A 159 -4.52 -7.02 -3.55
CA ARG A 159 -5.19 -7.47 -2.33
C ARG A 159 -4.38 -8.55 -1.61
N ALA A 160 -3.78 -9.51 -2.31
CA ALA A 160 -2.88 -10.48 -1.67
C ALA A 160 -1.68 -9.80 -0.97
N LYS A 161 -1.17 -8.70 -1.53
CA LYS A 161 -0.13 -7.87 -0.90
C LYS A 161 -0.65 -7.15 0.35
N VAL A 162 -1.92 -6.72 0.38
CA VAL A 162 -2.55 -6.22 1.62
C VAL A 162 -2.50 -7.28 2.73
N HIS A 163 -2.81 -8.55 2.41
CA HIS A 163 -2.68 -9.64 3.39
C HIS A 163 -1.24 -9.80 3.88
N TRP A 164 -0.27 -9.76 2.95
CA TRP A 164 1.14 -9.82 3.32
C TRP A 164 1.55 -8.71 4.30
N TRP A 165 1.07 -7.46 4.14
CA TRP A 165 1.37 -6.37 5.06
C TRP A 165 0.97 -6.66 6.51
N PHE A 166 -0.21 -7.24 6.70
CA PHE A 166 -0.67 -7.60 8.04
C PHE A 166 0.13 -8.77 8.62
N ASP A 167 0.46 -9.77 7.80
CA ASP A 167 1.22 -10.95 8.23
C ASP A 167 2.68 -10.59 8.57
N VAL A 168 3.35 -9.84 7.70
CA VAL A 168 4.77 -9.47 7.86
C VAL A 168 4.99 -8.54 9.06
N SER A 169 4.00 -7.70 9.35
CA SER A 169 4.09 -6.70 10.42
C SER A 169 3.66 -7.24 11.78
N GLN A 170 3.07 -8.44 11.85
CA GLN A 170 2.56 -9.07 13.08
C GLN A 170 1.63 -8.13 13.87
N GLY A 171 0.76 -7.41 13.15
CA GLY A 171 -0.20 -6.47 13.74
C GLY A 171 0.33 -5.06 14.00
N ALA A 172 1.56 -4.74 13.61
CA ALA A 172 2.07 -3.36 13.65
C ALA A 172 1.42 -2.46 12.59
N VAL A 173 1.17 -2.99 11.38
CA VAL A 173 0.29 -2.33 10.41
C VAL A 173 -1.15 -2.48 10.92
N ARG A 174 -1.82 -1.35 11.11
CA ARG A 174 -3.23 -1.28 11.56
C ARG A 174 -4.18 -1.05 10.41
N ILE A 175 -3.75 -0.28 9.42
CA ILE A 175 -4.57 0.07 8.26
C ILE A 175 -3.74 -0.08 6.98
N VAL A 176 -4.34 -0.70 5.97
CA VAL A 176 -3.85 -0.61 4.59
C VAL A 176 -4.93 0.06 3.75
N LEU A 177 -4.56 1.15 3.10
CA LEU A 177 -5.37 1.83 2.08
C LEU A 177 -4.93 1.35 0.72
N LEU A 178 -5.84 0.69 0.01
CA LEU A 178 -5.62 0.24 -1.36
C LEU A 178 -6.41 1.11 -2.33
N ALA A 179 -5.71 1.92 -3.11
CA ALA A 179 -6.28 2.77 -4.15
C ALA A 179 -6.08 2.14 -5.54
N ILE A 180 -7.17 1.71 -6.17
CA ILE A 180 -7.18 1.13 -7.51
C ILE A 180 -7.62 2.19 -8.52
N LEU A 181 -6.78 2.45 -9.52
CA LEU A 181 -7.04 3.44 -10.57
C LEU A 181 -7.25 2.73 -11.92
N SER A 182 -8.40 2.96 -12.56
CA SER A 182 -8.67 2.42 -13.90
C SER A 182 -7.82 3.09 -14.98
N ASP A 183 -7.45 2.36 -16.02
CA ASP A 183 -6.61 2.85 -17.13
C ASP A 183 -7.16 4.09 -17.84
N ASN A 184 -8.49 4.26 -17.90
CA ASN A 184 -9.13 5.43 -18.49
C ASN A 184 -9.29 6.62 -17.54
N LEU A 185 -8.75 6.49 -16.31
CA LEU A 185 -8.77 7.49 -15.24
C LEU A 185 -10.18 7.91 -14.79
N ARG A 186 -11.23 7.17 -15.17
CA ARG A 186 -12.62 7.53 -14.84
C ARG A 186 -13.09 6.97 -13.52
N ASN A 187 -12.41 5.93 -13.03
CA ASN A 187 -12.82 5.21 -11.83
C ASN A 187 -11.61 5.05 -10.89
N ILE A 188 -11.79 5.52 -9.67
CA ILE A 188 -10.90 5.24 -8.56
C ILE A 188 -11.70 4.50 -7.50
N THR A 189 -11.15 3.39 -7.02
CA THR A 189 -11.69 2.68 -5.84
C THR A 189 -10.68 2.77 -4.72
N VAL A 190 -11.08 3.21 -3.54
CA VAL A 190 -10.23 3.24 -2.35
C VAL A 190 -10.81 2.30 -1.31
N GLU A 191 -10.05 1.27 -0.96
CA GLU A 191 -10.40 0.25 0.02
C GLU A 191 -9.66 0.49 1.34
N LYS A 192 -10.39 0.49 2.47
CA LYS A 192 -9.79 0.44 3.82
C LYS A 192 -9.78 -1.00 4.33
N TRP A 193 -8.59 -1.53 4.57
CA TRP A 193 -8.41 -2.85 5.16
C TRP A 193 -7.89 -2.76 6.59
N LYS A 194 -8.38 -3.65 7.46
CA LYS A 194 -7.93 -3.81 8.87
C LYS A 194 -7.93 -5.28 9.25
N LEU A 195 -7.30 -5.61 10.37
CA LEU A 195 -7.43 -6.94 10.98
C LEU A 195 -8.79 -7.11 11.69
N SER A 196 -9.43 -8.26 11.52
CA SER A 196 -10.70 -8.60 12.18
C SER A 196 -10.55 -8.53 13.71
N GLY A 197 -11.40 -7.75 14.40
CA GLY A 197 -11.31 -7.58 15.87
C GLY A 197 -10.48 -6.39 16.34
N GLN A 198 -9.86 -5.62 15.44
CA GLN A 198 -9.36 -4.26 15.73
C GLN A 198 -10.49 -3.19 15.72
N GLY A 199 -11.73 -3.60 15.96
CA GLY A 199 -12.86 -2.68 16.12
C GLY A 199 -13.01 -2.27 17.58
N ASN A 200 -13.49 -1.05 17.82
CA ASN A 200 -13.81 -0.59 19.17
C ASN A 200 -14.75 -1.62 19.83
N PRO A 201 -14.44 -2.14 21.03
CA PRO A 201 -15.36 -3.02 21.74
C PRO A 201 -16.69 -2.29 21.89
N ARG A 202 -17.80 -2.91 21.49
CA ARG A 202 -19.12 -2.38 21.85
C ARG A 202 -19.16 -2.22 23.37
N PRO A 203 -19.61 -1.07 23.91
CA PRO A 203 -19.80 -0.92 25.35
C PRO A 203 -20.68 -2.07 25.85
N GLY A 204 -20.15 -2.89 26.77
CA GLY A 204 -20.85 -4.06 27.33
C GLY A 204 -20.42 -5.43 26.81
N ALA A 205 -19.49 -5.52 25.85
CA ALA A 205 -18.93 -6.81 25.45
C ALA A 205 -17.84 -7.27 26.45
N THR A 206 -18.19 -8.22 27.31
CA THR A 206 -17.21 -8.94 28.15
C THR A 206 -16.31 -9.80 27.26
N THR A 207 -15.09 -9.37 27.01
CA THR A 207 -14.06 -10.18 26.34
C THR A 207 -13.63 -11.32 27.26
N THR A 208 -14.21 -12.50 27.08
CA THR A 208 -13.74 -13.74 27.70
C THR A 208 -12.36 -14.10 27.12
N ARG A 209 -11.44 -14.56 27.97
CA ARG A 209 -10.06 -14.96 27.62
C ARG A 209 -9.94 -16.01 26.49
N ALA A 210 -11.05 -16.57 26.02
CA ALA A 210 -11.12 -17.50 24.89
C ALA A 210 -11.06 -16.83 23.50
N SER A 211 -11.20 -15.50 23.39
CA SER A 211 -11.17 -14.79 22.10
C SER A 211 -9.75 -14.52 21.56
N SER A 212 -8.69 -14.87 22.30
CA SER A 212 -7.29 -14.68 21.90
C SER A 212 -6.80 -15.66 20.81
N ALA A 213 -7.62 -16.67 20.47
CA ALA A 213 -7.35 -17.62 19.39
C ALA A 213 -8.25 -17.37 18.16
N SER A 214 -8.99 -16.25 18.09
CA SER A 214 -9.62 -15.85 16.83
C SER A 214 -8.51 -15.47 15.87
N LEU A 215 -8.34 -16.25 14.80
CA LEU A 215 -7.43 -15.91 13.70
C LEU A 215 -7.76 -14.49 13.23
N THR A 216 -6.87 -13.55 13.52
CA THR A 216 -7.00 -12.17 13.09
C THR A 216 -6.73 -12.14 11.59
N ILE A 217 -7.78 -12.09 10.76
CA ILE A 217 -7.65 -12.06 9.31
C ILE A 217 -7.84 -10.63 8.78
N PRO A 218 -7.11 -10.22 7.73
CA PRO A 218 -7.38 -8.98 7.04
C PRO A 218 -8.80 -8.98 6.46
N VAL A 219 -9.55 -7.92 6.72
CA VAL A 219 -10.93 -7.72 6.27
C VAL A 219 -11.07 -6.34 5.65
N LEU A 220 -11.78 -6.28 4.52
CA LEU A 220 -12.24 -5.04 3.92
C LEU A 220 -13.28 -4.42 4.84
N GLN A 221 -13.03 -3.19 5.29
CA GLN A 221 -13.93 -2.46 6.21
C GLN A 221 -14.82 -1.48 5.47
N GLU A 222 -14.20 -0.65 4.63
CA GLU A 222 -14.87 0.42 3.90
C GLU A 222 -14.36 0.46 2.46
N THR A 223 -15.21 0.93 1.55
CA THR A 223 -14.85 1.15 0.15
C THR A 223 -15.47 2.44 -0.31
N VAL A 224 -14.64 3.29 -0.91
CA VAL A 224 -15.07 4.51 -1.59
C VAL A 224 -14.89 4.30 -3.08
N VAL A 225 -15.91 4.61 -3.86
CA VAL A 225 -15.85 4.60 -5.33
C VAL A 225 -16.06 6.02 -5.84
N ILE A 226 -15.11 6.47 -6.66
CA ILE A 226 -15.09 7.77 -7.30
C ILE A 226 -15.29 7.52 -8.79
N THR A 227 -16.42 7.97 -9.33
CA THR A 227 -16.76 7.80 -10.73
C THR A 227 -16.89 9.15 -11.41
N ARG A 228 -16.23 9.31 -12.55
CA ARG A 228 -16.35 10.50 -13.39
C ARG A 228 -17.59 10.44 -14.27
N ALA A 229 -18.44 11.47 -14.22
CA ALA A 229 -19.53 11.61 -15.17
C ALA A 229 -18.98 11.90 -16.58
N ALA A 230 -19.48 11.17 -17.60
CA ALA A 230 -19.04 11.36 -18.98
C ALA A 230 -19.30 12.81 -19.45
N LYS A 231 -18.33 13.40 -20.17
CA LYS A 231 -18.43 14.68 -20.91
C LYS A 231 -18.39 15.99 -20.09
N ARG A 232 -17.94 15.99 -18.83
CA ARG A 232 -17.69 17.25 -18.09
C ARG A 232 -16.21 17.64 -18.14
N LYS A 233 -15.94 18.96 -18.24
CA LYS A 233 -14.61 19.56 -17.99
C LYS A 233 -14.07 19.06 -16.66
N ASN A 234 -12.75 18.95 -16.49
CA ASN A 234 -12.14 18.61 -15.21
C ASN A 234 -12.56 19.67 -14.20
N THR A 235 -13.55 19.35 -13.37
CA THR A 235 -14.00 20.14 -12.23
C THR A 235 -14.35 19.17 -11.11
N PRO A 236 -14.12 19.50 -9.83
CA PRO A 236 -14.47 18.60 -8.73
C PRO A 236 -15.94 18.16 -8.76
N ALA A 237 -16.84 19.03 -9.23
CA ALA A 237 -18.27 18.75 -9.41
C ALA A 237 -18.62 17.74 -10.53
N ALA A 238 -17.62 17.26 -11.29
CA ALA A 238 -17.79 16.21 -12.29
C ALA A 238 -17.73 14.79 -11.71
N TYR A 239 -17.30 14.65 -10.44
CA TYR A 239 -17.09 13.37 -9.78
C TYR A 239 -18.23 13.02 -8.84
N GLN A 240 -18.70 11.79 -8.97
CA GLN A 240 -19.64 11.18 -8.04
C GLN A 240 -18.83 10.32 -7.08
N VAL A 241 -18.92 10.64 -5.80
CA VAL A 241 -18.28 9.89 -4.72
C VAL A 241 -19.36 9.09 -4.03
N THR A 242 -19.10 7.80 -3.80
CA THR A 242 -19.99 6.89 -3.09
C THR A 242 -19.20 6.14 -2.03
N GLY A 243 -19.79 5.92 -0.86
CA GLY A 243 -19.14 5.24 0.26
C GLY A 243 -18.22 6.12 1.13
N ALA A 244 -18.07 7.40 0.79
CA ALA A 244 -17.42 8.40 1.64
C ALA A 244 -18.31 8.79 2.84
N PRO A 245 -17.74 9.34 3.93
CA PRO A 245 -16.30 9.52 4.16
C PRO A 245 -15.60 8.22 4.57
N LEU A 246 -14.31 8.10 4.22
CA LEU A 246 -13.45 7.04 4.75
C LEU A 246 -12.75 7.57 6.00
N ARG A 247 -13.02 6.94 7.14
CA ARG A 247 -12.46 7.34 8.44
C ARG A 247 -11.27 6.45 8.82
N LEU A 248 -10.17 7.05 9.20
CA LEU A 248 -9.02 6.37 9.81
C LEU A 248 -9.01 6.68 11.30
N GLU A 249 -9.24 5.66 12.11
CA GLU A 249 -9.35 5.82 13.55
C GLU A 249 -8.03 6.32 14.15
N PHE A 250 -8.11 7.32 15.03
CA PHE A 250 -6.93 7.99 15.59
C PHE A 250 -5.97 7.00 16.26
N GLU A 251 -6.53 6.06 17.03
CA GLU A 251 -5.79 5.05 17.77
C GLU A 251 -5.07 4.06 16.85
N ASP A 252 -5.60 3.80 15.66
CA ASP A 252 -4.97 2.92 14.68
C ASP A 252 -3.87 3.63 13.89
N VAL A 253 -4.06 4.92 13.60
CA VAL A 253 -3.06 5.72 12.88
C VAL A 253 -1.89 6.08 13.79
N PHE A 254 -2.16 6.57 15.00
CA PHE A 254 -1.17 7.17 15.89
C PHE A 254 -0.79 6.29 17.08
N LEU A 255 -1.43 5.12 17.24
CA LEU A 255 -1.10 4.13 18.26
C LEU A 255 -1.20 4.66 19.70
N GLN A 256 -2.06 5.65 19.93
CA GLN A 256 -2.33 6.25 21.23
C GLN A 256 -3.77 6.76 21.32
N THR A 257 -4.27 6.95 22.53
CA THR A 257 -5.60 7.54 22.77
C THR A 257 -5.56 9.05 22.47
N PRO A 258 -6.58 9.61 21.78
CA PRO A 258 -6.61 11.03 21.50
C PRO A 258 -6.81 11.86 22.78
N VAL A 259 -6.16 13.02 22.86
CA VAL A 259 -6.57 14.07 23.80
C VAL A 259 -7.72 14.91 23.20
N ALA A 260 -8.39 15.73 24.01
CA ALA A 260 -9.66 16.37 23.64
C ALA A 260 -9.67 17.16 22.30
N SER A 261 -8.52 17.71 21.86
CA SER A 261 -8.40 18.43 20.60
C SER A 261 -8.05 17.56 19.38
N GLN A 262 -7.67 16.30 19.61
CA GLN A 262 -7.19 15.39 18.58
C GLN A 262 -8.31 14.55 17.98
N THR A 263 -8.24 14.32 16.67
CA THR A 263 -9.32 13.70 15.90
C THR A 263 -8.82 12.67 14.90
N SER A 264 -9.69 11.70 14.61
CA SER A 264 -9.51 10.73 13.53
C SER A 264 -9.30 11.44 12.19
N ILE A 265 -8.58 10.80 11.27
CA ILE A 265 -8.42 11.34 9.92
C ILE A 265 -9.66 11.01 9.11
N VAL A 266 -10.20 12.00 8.41
CA VAL A 266 -11.39 11.86 7.56
C VAL A 266 -11.00 12.20 6.12
N LEU A 267 -11.16 11.24 5.23
CA LEU A 267 -11.13 11.43 3.78
C LEU A 267 -12.59 11.58 3.33
N ASP A 268 -13.02 12.81 3.14
CA ASP A 268 -14.41 13.18 2.81
C ASP A 268 -14.64 13.27 1.30
N ASP A 269 -15.88 13.54 0.91
CA ASP A 269 -16.28 13.72 -0.48
C ASP A 269 -15.44 14.79 -1.20
N GLU A 270 -15.15 15.91 -0.53
CA GLU A 270 -14.33 16.99 -1.10
C GLU A 270 -12.91 16.51 -1.39
N PHE A 271 -12.27 15.81 -0.44
CA PHE A 271 -10.97 15.20 -0.65
C PHE A 271 -10.96 14.29 -1.89
N PHE A 272 -11.96 13.42 -2.02
CA PHE A 272 -12.05 12.47 -3.13
C PHE A 272 -12.41 13.12 -4.47
N GLN A 273 -13.25 14.17 -4.48
CA GLN A 273 -13.56 14.95 -5.69
C GLN A 273 -12.33 15.69 -6.22
N LEU A 274 -11.36 16.01 -5.36
CA LEU A 274 -10.09 16.63 -5.73
C LEU A 274 -9.03 15.62 -6.22
N CYS A 275 -9.28 14.31 -6.13
CA CYS A 275 -8.30 13.29 -6.54
C CYS A 275 -8.09 13.22 -8.05
N ASP A 276 -9.04 13.65 -8.90
CA ASP A 276 -8.91 13.55 -10.37
C ASP A 276 -8.66 14.90 -11.09
N TRP A 277 -8.63 16.05 -10.41
CA TRP A 277 -8.31 17.33 -11.06
C TRP A 277 -6.86 17.44 -11.58
N MET A 278 -6.04 16.39 -11.47
CA MET A 278 -4.62 16.42 -11.86
C MET A 278 -4.14 15.19 -12.64
N VAL A 279 -4.98 14.19 -12.86
CA VAL A 279 -4.58 13.05 -13.71
C VAL A 279 -4.80 13.38 -15.20
N SER A 280 -5.35 14.55 -15.46
CA SER A 280 -5.80 15.01 -16.77
C SER A 280 -4.82 15.94 -17.51
N ASP A 281 -3.69 16.29 -16.89
CA ASP A 281 -2.68 17.14 -17.54
C ASP A 281 -1.58 16.32 -18.24
N ALA A 282 -1.77 15.00 -18.36
CA ALA A 282 -0.89 14.07 -19.05
C ALA A 282 -1.39 13.72 -20.48
N GLU A 283 -1.99 14.69 -21.20
CA GLU A 283 -2.14 14.62 -22.66
C GLU A 283 -0.97 15.32 -23.36
#